data_AF-A0A6G9Y651-F1
#
_entry.id   AF-A0A6G9Y651-F1
#
_cell.length_a   1.000
_cell.length_b   1.000
_cell.length_c   1.000
_cell.angle_alpha   90.00
_cell.angle_beta   90.00
_cell.angle_gamma   90.00
#
_symmetry.space_group_name_H-M   'P 1'
#
loop_
_entity.id
_entity.type
_entity.pdbx_description
1 polymer ?
#
loop_
_entity_poly.entity_id
_entity_poly.type
_entity_poly.pdbx_seq_one_letter_code
_entity_poly.pdbx_strand_id
1 'polypeptide(L)'
;METETAYSEVTEQVRASGVKFSHLSIETGHFYMKDMTNGRDRIRAQFRKVARLVKLYTEAAAEELELPEARVSTCFLIDDYFGPNTDPTEIIEKLLDAADECDLRIDYLVREAGCWETPLYHNGAPTGQQIELARMVASRLVAEPLEDTTGRRPPDVESGWLCNGRRSSDHDSIQAMRVPEYRPPVEYGSREHSIFLDVEMWKKEIGKGGEEHIRWSCPFLAAVWQLLRLGMIRYKGEEVVQPYKWQPGDIWPEQWWEMPSVVQLNPHAKPFAAYRAVSILPQEYLKIENAVRVILDHIDLDPDVVDLTVERGRRERLVIPREVSRRLSHVILDDVAKYRVDMLPDGA
;
A
#
# COMPACT_ATOMS: atom_id res chain seq x y z
N MET A 1 -44.46 25.03 24.63
CA MET A 1 -43.96 24.24 23.49
C MET A 1 -42.69 24.92 23.06
N GLU A 2 -41.61 24.54 23.72
CA GLU A 2 -40.29 25.16 23.66
C GLU A 2 -39.61 24.72 22.36
N THR A 3 -39.14 25.68 21.59
CA THR A 3 -38.22 25.47 20.48
C THR A 3 -36.86 25.09 21.07
N GLU A 4 -36.53 23.81 20.94
CA GLU A 4 -35.20 23.27 21.24
C GLU A 4 -34.18 23.94 20.32
N THR A 5 -33.46 24.90 20.88
CA THR A 5 -32.30 25.52 20.23
C THR A 5 -31.19 24.48 20.20
N ALA A 6 -31.00 23.83 19.06
CA ALA A 6 -29.89 22.92 18.84
C ALA A 6 -28.57 23.69 18.99
N TYR A 7 -27.91 23.49 20.12
CA TYR A 7 -26.58 23.98 20.40
C TYR A 7 -25.60 23.09 19.61
N SER A 8 -25.04 23.59 18.49
CA SER A 8 -23.86 22.98 17.89
C SER A 8 -22.65 23.83 18.25
N GLU A 9 -21.72 23.30 19.03
CA GLU A 9 -20.42 23.95 19.19
C GLU A 9 -19.74 24.00 17.82
N VAL A 10 -19.51 25.21 17.33
CA VAL A 10 -18.69 25.52 16.14
C VAL A 10 -17.22 25.40 16.55
N THR A 11 -16.82 24.21 17.00
CA THR A 11 -15.42 23.86 17.20
C THR A 11 -14.89 23.35 15.86
N GLU A 12 -13.91 24.08 15.33
CA GLU A 12 -13.13 23.83 14.10
C GLU A 12 -13.29 22.40 13.53
N GLN A 13 -14.21 22.22 12.58
CA GLN A 13 -14.02 21.19 11.57
C GLN A 13 -12.77 21.61 10.80
N VAL A 14 -11.62 21.03 11.15
CA VAL A 14 -10.39 21.16 10.37
C VAL A 14 -10.71 20.59 9.00
N ARG A 15 -11.06 21.45 8.05
CA ARG A 15 -11.39 21.04 6.69
C ARG A 15 -10.19 20.32 6.13
N ALA A 16 -10.37 19.07 5.71
CA ALA A 16 -9.32 18.31 5.08
C ALA A 16 -8.76 19.12 3.88
N SER A 17 -7.44 19.35 3.88
CA SER A 17 -6.80 20.07 2.78
C SER A 17 -6.91 19.26 1.48
N GLY A 18 -7.03 19.97 0.37
CA GLY A 18 -7.32 19.38 -0.93
C GLY A 18 -6.08 18.76 -1.59
N VAL A 19 -6.00 17.43 -1.60
CA VAL A 19 -4.95 16.66 -2.30
C VAL A 19 -5.07 16.82 -3.81
N LYS A 20 -3.95 17.06 -4.50
CA LYS A 20 -3.88 17.01 -5.97
C LYS A 20 -3.85 15.55 -6.45
N PHE A 21 -4.63 15.23 -7.47
CA PHE A 21 -4.78 13.87 -7.97
C PHE A 21 -4.28 13.68 -9.41
N SER A 22 -3.50 12.64 -9.62
CA SER A 22 -3.35 11.95 -10.89
C SER A 22 -4.60 11.13 -11.22
N HIS A 23 -4.84 10.85 -12.50
CA HIS A 23 -5.86 9.90 -12.92
C HIS A 23 -5.48 8.47 -12.55
N LEU A 24 -4.18 8.13 -12.67
CA LEU A 24 -3.65 6.81 -12.39
C LEU A 24 -2.28 6.93 -11.72
N SER A 25 -2.09 6.18 -10.64
CA SER A 25 -0.76 5.88 -10.11
C SER A 25 -0.36 4.48 -10.57
N ILE A 26 0.86 4.30 -11.07
CA ILE A 26 1.41 3.01 -11.49
C ILE A 26 2.61 2.68 -10.60
N GLU A 27 2.53 1.60 -9.84
CA GLU A 27 3.68 1.03 -9.13
C GLU A 27 4.43 0.15 -10.12
N THR A 28 5.66 0.56 -10.43
CA THR A 28 6.51 -0.04 -11.47
C THR A 28 7.30 -1.24 -10.96
N GLY A 29 7.17 -1.53 -9.67
CA GLY A 29 7.69 -2.73 -9.07
C GLY A 29 7.92 -2.55 -7.59
N HIS A 30 8.10 -3.71 -6.97
CA HIS A 30 8.53 -3.91 -5.60
C HIS A 30 9.50 -5.09 -5.68
N PHE A 31 10.76 -4.86 -5.35
CA PHE A 31 11.73 -5.94 -5.18
C PHE A 31 11.95 -6.14 -3.69
N TYR A 32 11.97 -7.40 -3.24
CA TYR A 32 12.57 -7.68 -1.94
C TYR A 32 14.01 -7.19 -1.94
N MET A 33 14.47 -6.69 -0.79
CA MET A 33 15.85 -6.19 -0.66
C MET A 33 16.89 -7.23 -1.10
N LYS A 34 16.64 -8.52 -0.83
CA LYS A 34 17.49 -9.65 -1.28
C LYS A 34 17.61 -9.76 -2.82
N ASP A 35 16.59 -9.34 -3.56
CA ASP A 35 16.61 -9.39 -5.02
C ASP A 35 17.33 -8.17 -5.59
N MET A 36 17.30 -7.05 -4.87
CA MET A 36 18.08 -5.86 -5.22
C MET A 36 19.57 -6.03 -4.96
N THR A 37 19.99 -6.90 -4.05
CA THR A 37 21.41 -7.23 -3.87
C THR A 37 21.92 -8.23 -4.94
N ASN A 38 21.06 -9.09 -5.48
CA ASN A 38 21.42 -10.15 -6.42
C ASN A 38 21.41 -9.72 -7.90
N GLY A 39 22.50 -9.08 -8.36
CA GLY A 39 22.82 -8.86 -9.78
C GLY A 39 21.89 -7.88 -10.54
N ARG A 40 22.40 -7.20 -11.58
CA ARG A 40 21.63 -6.20 -12.36
C ARG A 40 20.70 -6.81 -13.42
N ASP A 41 20.99 -8.02 -13.88
CA ASP A 41 20.31 -8.58 -15.05
C ASP A 41 18.86 -8.98 -14.79
N ARG A 42 18.53 -9.47 -13.58
CA ARG A 42 17.16 -9.78 -13.19
C ARG A 42 16.31 -8.51 -13.11
N ILE A 43 16.85 -7.45 -12.52
CA ILE A 43 16.21 -6.13 -12.42
C ILE A 43 15.90 -5.60 -13.82
N ARG A 44 16.90 -5.59 -14.72
CA ARG A 44 16.74 -5.17 -16.13
C ARG A 44 15.69 -5.98 -16.87
N ALA A 45 15.70 -7.31 -16.70
CA ALA A 45 14.74 -8.18 -17.37
C ALA A 45 13.29 -7.87 -16.96
N GLN A 46 13.07 -7.61 -15.67
CA GLN A 46 11.77 -7.19 -15.16
C GLN A 46 11.40 -5.77 -15.64
N PHE A 47 12.32 -4.80 -15.54
CA PHE A 47 12.05 -3.43 -15.97
C PHE A 47 11.71 -3.30 -17.45
N ARG A 48 12.30 -4.11 -18.34
CA ARG A 48 11.87 -4.17 -19.75
C ARG A 48 10.42 -4.62 -19.93
N LYS A 49 9.94 -5.55 -19.10
CA LYS A 49 8.52 -5.96 -19.12
C LYS A 49 7.64 -4.85 -18.57
N VAL A 50 8.03 -4.27 -17.43
CA VAL A 50 7.30 -3.19 -16.76
C VAL A 50 7.19 -1.95 -17.64
N ALA A 51 8.27 -1.47 -18.27
CA ALA A 51 8.26 -0.27 -19.11
C ALA A 51 7.19 -0.34 -20.21
N ARG A 52 7.05 -1.51 -20.83
CA ARG A 52 6.00 -1.77 -21.84
C ARG A 52 4.60 -1.67 -21.25
N LEU A 53 4.40 -2.23 -20.06
CA LEU A 53 3.13 -2.18 -19.36
C LEU A 53 2.80 -0.76 -18.88
N VAL A 54 3.77 -0.01 -18.35
CA VAL A 54 3.60 1.40 -17.97
C VAL A 54 3.11 2.22 -19.15
N LYS A 55 3.75 2.05 -20.32
CA LYS A 55 3.31 2.72 -21.56
C LYS A 55 1.88 2.33 -21.92
N LEU A 56 1.57 1.04 -21.95
CA LEU A 56 0.23 0.53 -22.27
C LEU A 56 -0.85 1.08 -21.33
N TYR A 57 -0.61 1.06 -20.01
CA TYR A 57 -1.58 1.56 -19.03
C TYR A 57 -1.72 3.08 -19.07
N THR A 58 -0.66 3.80 -19.45
CA THR A 58 -0.71 5.25 -19.65
C THR A 58 -1.59 5.61 -20.86
N GLU A 59 -1.40 4.91 -21.98
CA GLU A 59 -2.20 5.06 -23.20
C GLU A 59 -3.66 4.68 -22.95
N ALA A 60 -3.91 3.51 -22.34
CA ALA A 60 -5.25 3.05 -22.00
C ALA A 60 -5.98 4.02 -21.05
N ALA A 61 -5.27 4.62 -20.09
CA ALA A 61 -5.86 5.63 -19.21
C ALA A 61 -6.24 6.93 -19.94
N ALA A 62 -5.49 7.33 -20.98
CA ALA A 62 -5.86 8.48 -21.79
C ALA A 62 -7.09 8.18 -22.66
N GLU A 63 -7.14 6.98 -23.26
CA GLU A 63 -8.25 6.51 -24.09
C GLU A 63 -9.56 6.36 -23.29
N GLU A 64 -9.52 5.68 -22.14
CA GLU A 64 -10.69 5.49 -21.25
C GLU A 64 -11.31 6.81 -20.79
N LEU A 65 -10.46 7.85 -20.64
CA LEU A 65 -10.89 9.17 -20.17
C LEU A 65 -11.20 10.13 -21.31
N GLU A 66 -11.03 9.70 -22.56
CA GLU A 66 -11.18 10.54 -23.76
C GLU A 66 -10.33 11.83 -23.68
N LEU A 67 -9.11 11.72 -23.12
CA LEU A 67 -8.17 12.82 -22.95
C LEU A 67 -6.98 12.69 -23.90
N PRO A 68 -6.41 13.80 -24.39
CA PRO A 68 -5.16 13.76 -25.14
C PRO A 68 -4.00 13.19 -24.31
N GLU A 69 -4.01 13.43 -23.00
CA GLU A 69 -3.02 12.92 -22.05
C GLU A 69 -3.67 12.71 -20.68
N ALA A 70 -3.57 11.50 -20.14
CA ALA A 70 -3.94 11.24 -18.75
C ALA A 70 -2.82 11.69 -17.80
N ARG A 71 -3.20 12.24 -16.63
CA ARG A 71 -2.25 12.50 -15.55
C ARG A 71 -1.87 11.17 -14.91
N VAL A 72 -0.74 10.62 -15.30
CA VAL A 72 -0.20 9.36 -14.76
C VAL A 72 1.09 9.63 -14.00
N SER A 73 1.16 9.16 -12.76
CA SER A 73 2.39 9.13 -11.95
C SER A 73 2.91 7.69 -11.84
N THR A 74 4.22 7.52 -11.86
CA THR A 74 4.87 6.23 -11.59
C THR A 74 5.60 6.24 -10.26
N CYS A 75 5.59 5.12 -9.54
CA CYS A 75 6.30 5.00 -8.28
C CYS A 75 7.01 3.65 -8.16
N PHE A 76 8.12 3.64 -7.43
CA PHE A 76 8.84 2.43 -7.07
C PHE A 76 8.95 2.35 -5.54
N LEU A 77 8.47 1.25 -4.95
CA LEU A 77 8.54 1.02 -3.50
C LEU A 77 9.80 0.21 -3.17
N ILE A 78 10.63 0.73 -2.27
CA ILE A 78 11.79 0.06 -1.71
C ILE A 78 11.41 -0.57 -0.37
N ASP A 79 11.64 -1.88 -0.24
CA ASP A 79 11.56 -2.64 1.01
C ASP A 79 12.79 -2.39 1.91
N ASP A 80 12.89 -1.20 2.47
CA ASP A 80 13.90 -0.88 3.47
C ASP A 80 13.48 -1.28 4.90
N TYR A 81 12.19 -1.57 5.11
CA TYR A 81 11.67 -2.00 6.40
C TYR A 81 12.16 -3.40 6.79
N PHE A 82 12.17 -4.34 5.85
CA PHE A 82 12.72 -5.69 6.08
C PHE A 82 14.20 -5.80 5.73
N GLY A 83 14.79 -4.77 5.10
CA GLY A 83 16.19 -4.70 4.68
C GLY A 83 17.00 -3.49 5.17
N PRO A 84 16.89 -3.04 6.45
CA PRO A 84 17.41 -1.73 6.87
C PRO A 84 18.95 -1.62 6.92
N ASN A 85 19.67 -2.74 6.83
CA ASN A 85 21.14 -2.79 6.95
C ASN A 85 21.86 -2.77 5.59
N THR A 86 21.18 -2.37 4.53
CA THR A 86 21.76 -2.22 3.18
C THR A 86 22.16 -0.77 2.92
N ASP A 87 23.08 -0.56 1.97
CA ASP A 87 23.51 0.78 1.56
C ASP A 87 22.44 1.41 0.64
N PRO A 88 21.78 2.51 1.04
CA PRO A 88 20.77 3.17 0.22
C PRO A 88 21.31 3.65 -1.12
N THR A 89 22.53 4.19 -1.13
CA THR A 89 23.17 4.74 -2.34
C THR A 89 23.39 3.62 -3.36
N GLU A 90 24.00 2.51 -2.93
CA GLU A 90 24.25 1.36 -3.81
C GLU A 90 22.94 0.83 -4.43
N ILE A 91 21.91 0.66 -3.61
CA ILE A 91 20.63 0.10 -4.04
C ILE A 91 19.91 1.04 -5.01
N ILE A 92 19.85 2.33 -4.68
CA ILE A 92 19.09 3.32 -5.46
C ILE A 92 19.77 3.61 -6.78
N GLU A 93 21.10 3.82 -6.80
CA GLU A 93 21.82 4.05 -8.05
C GLU A 93 21.69 2.85 -8.98
N LYS A 94 21.88 1.63 -8.46
CA LYS A 94 21.69 0.40 -9.23
C LYS A 94 20.29 0.29 -9.82
N LEU A 95 19.26 0.69 -9.08
CA LEU A 95 17.87 0.67 -9.50
C LEU A 95 17.60 1.73 -10.58
N LEU A 96 18.00 2.98 -10.35
CA LEU A 96 17.76 4.08 -11.27
C LEU A 96 18.53 3.92 -12.58
N ASP A 97 19.78 3.44 -12.54
CA ASP A 97 20.55 3.07 -13.73
C ASP A 97 19.83 2.00 -14.56
N ALA A 98 19.35 0.94 -13.91
CA ALA A 98 18.63 -0.13 -14.61
C ALA A 98 17.30 0.36 -15.21
N ALA A 99 16.62 1.30 -14.54
CA ALA A 99 15.39 1.90 -15.02
C ALA A 99 15.64 2.76 -16.26
N ASP A 100 16.67 3.62 -16.23
CA ASP A 100 17.09 4.47 -17.35
C ASP A 100 17.46 3.62 -18.58
N GLU A 101 18.28 2.59 -18.40
CA GLU A 101 18.66 1.65 -19.47
C GLU A 101 17.47 0.90 -20.11
N CYS A 102 16.35 0.81 -19.39
CA CYS A 102 15.14 0.14 -19.85
C CYS A 102 14.03 1.10 -20.31
N ASP A 103 14.30 2.42 -20.35
CA ASP A 103 13.31 3.47 -20.63
C ASP A 103 12.09 3.38 -19.68
N LEU A 104 12.34 3.04 -18.41
CA LEU A 104 11.33 2.97 -17.37
C LEU A 104 11.35 4.26 -16.54
N ARG A 105 10.35 5.12 -16.76
CA ARG A 105 10.18 6.33 -15.94
C ARG A 105 9.75 5.98 -14.52
N ILE A 106 10.50 6.45 -13.52
CA ILE A 106 10.12 6.43 -12.10
C ILE A 106 9.96 7.88 -11.63
N ASP A 107 8.72 8.31 -11.38
CA ASP A 107 8.43 9.67 -10.94
C ASP A 107 8.68 9.84 -9.44
N TYR A 108 8.40 8.80 -8.66
CA TYR A 108 8.52 8.78 -7.19
C TYR A 108 9.24 7.53 -6.68
N LEU A 109 10.20 7.72 -5.78
CA LEU A 109 10.78 6.67 -4.97
C LEU A 109 10.12 6.68 -3.60
N VAL A 110 9.70 5.53 -3.09
CA VAL A 110 9.02 5.42 -1.80
C VAL A 110 9.66 4.37 -0.93
N ARG A 111 9.75 4.66 0.38
CA ARG A 111 10.21 3.71 1.39
C ARG A 111 9.06 2.96 2.02
N GLU A 112 9.18 1.64 2.15
CA GLU A 112 8.23 0.82 2.90
C GLU A 112 8.23 1.22 4.38
N ALA A 113 9.39 1.56 4.95
CA ALA A 113 9.45 2.09 6.32
C ALA A 113 8.68 3.43 6.47
N GLY A 114 8.52 4.18 5.38
CA GLY A 114 7.69 5.38 5.31
C GLY A 114 6.19 5.11 5.54
N CYS A 115 5.75 3.85 5.39
CA CYS A 115 4.40 3.40 5.72
C CYS A 115 4.26 3.00 7.19
N TRP A 116 5.37 2.73 7.88
CA TRP A 116 5.40 2.55 9.33
C TRP A 116 5.40 3.91 10.03
N GLU A 117 6.41 4.72 9.74
CA GLU A 117 6.61 6.04 10.33
C GLU A 117 7.06 7.03 9.25
N THR A 118 6.52 8.25 9.30
CA THR A 118 6.88 9.30 8.34
C THR A 118 7.09 10.63 9.05
N PRO A 119 8.06 11.46 8.62
CA PRO A 119 8.22 12.79 9.18
C PRO A 119 6.94 13.60 9.03
N LEU A 120 6.59 14.36 10.06
CA LEU A 120 5.55 15.37 9.98
C LEU A 120 6.12 16.58 9.22
N TYR A 121 5.47 16.94 8.12
CA TYR A 121 5.82 18.11 7.33
C TYR A 121 4.92 19.30 7.67
N HIS A 122 5.49 20.49 7.67
CA HIS A 122 4.76 21.75 7.70
C HIS A 122 5.30 22.66 6.60
N ASN A 123 4.43 23.05 5.66
CA ASN A 123 4.81 23.84 4.47
C ASN A 123 6.01 23.25 3.69
N GLY A 124 6.06 21.92 3.54
CA GLY A 124 7.13 21.23 2.81
C GLY A 124 8.43 21.02 3.59
N ALA A 125 8.53 21.48 4.84
CA ALA A 125 9.70 21.26 5.69
C ALA A 125 9.40 20.24 6.80
N PRO A 126 10.32 19.30 7.10
CA PRO A 126 10.15 18.39 8.22
C PRO A 126 10.17 19.16 9.56
N THR A 127 9.25 18.81 10.45
CA THR A 127 9.11 19.44 11.78
C THR A 127 10.01 18.82 12.85
N GLY A 128 10.70 17.70 12.53
CA GLY A 128 11.43 16.87 13.49
C GLY A 128 10.55 15.91 14.29
N GLN A 129 9.22 15.99 14.15
CA GLN A 129 8.28 15.00 14.70
C GLN A 129 8.02 13.90 13.68
N GLN A 130 7.70 12.70 14.17
CA GLN A 130 7.28 11.57 13.37
C GLN A 130 5.78 11.32 13.55
N ILE A 131 5.13 10.85 12.49
CA ILE A 131 3.77 10.32 12.52
C ILE A 131 3.91 8.79 12.54
N GLU A 132 3.41 8.14 13.59
CA GLU A 132 3.28 6.67 13.64
C GLU A 132 2.15 6.21 12.70
N LEU A 133 2.43 6.24 11.41
CA LEU A 133 1.45 6.09 10.34
C LEU A 133 0.76 4.73 10.40
N ALA A 134 1.51 3.64 10.53
CA ALA A 134 0.95 2.31 10.65
C ALA A 134 0.05 2.18 11.90
N ARG A 135 0.46 2.76 13.04
CA ARG A 135 -0.38 2.76 14.25
C ARG A 135 -1.65 3.57 14.07
N MET A 136 -1.57 4.73 13.41
CA MET A 136 -2.72 5.57 13.12
C MET A 136 -3.72 4.87 12.20
N VAL A 137 -3.25 4.12 11.21
CA VAL A 137 -4.12 3.31 10.34
C VAL A 137 -4.69 2.12 11.10
N ALA A 138 -3.88 1.46 11.94
CA ALA A 138 -4.33 0.31 12.73
C ALA A 138 -5.46 0.68 13.71
N SER A 139 -5.47 1.91 14.25
CA SER A 139 -6.55 2.37 15.13
C SER A 139 -7.88 2.62 14.40
N ARG A 140 -7.90 2.58 13.07
CA ARG A 140 -9.09 2.67 12.21
C ARG A 140 -9.58 1.30 11.74
N LEU A 141 -8.93 0.21 12.14
CA LEU A 141 -9.42 -1.13 11.82
C LEU A 141 -10.71 -1.39 12.59
N VAL A 142 -11.77 -1.70 11.85
CA VAL A 142 -13.03 -2.14 12.40
C VAL A 142 -13.02 -3.67 12.37
N ALA A 143 -13.07 -4.27 13.55
CA ALA A 143 -13.33 -5.70 13.64
C ALA A 143 -14.77 -5.94 13.18
N GLU A 144 -14.97 -6.87 12.24
CA GLU A 144 -16.32 -7.28 11.89
C GLU A 144 -17.01 -7.94 13.08
N PRO A 145 -18.24 -7.53 13.43
CA PRO A 145 -18.95 -8.10 14.56
C PRO A 145 -19.29 -9.57 14.26
N LEU A 146 -18.69 -10.48 15.01
CA LEU A 146 -19.03 -11.90 14.96
C LEU A 146 -20.43 -12.11 15.56
N GLU A 147 -21.40 -12.53 14.75
CA GLU A 147 -22.67 -13.07 15.27
C GLU A 147 -22.40 -14.30 16.14
N ASP A 148 -23.05 -14.39 17.31
CA ASP A 148 -22.95 -15.51 18.26
C ASP A 148 -21.50 -15.86 18.72
N THR A 149 -20.67 -14.86 18.97
CA THR A 149 -19.33 -15.06 19.55
C THR A 149 -19.36 -15.36 21.05
N THR A 150 -18.45 -16.24 21.49
CA THR A 150 -18.18 -16.52 22.92
C THR A 150 -17.21 -15.52 23.55
N GLY A 151 -16.72 -14.52 22.80
CA GLY A 151 -15.73 -13.54 23.28
C GLY A 151 -14.32 -14.11 23.47
N ARG A 152 -14.02 -15.28 22.89
CA ARG A 152 -12.76 -16.02 23.13
C ARG A 152 -11.54 -15.43 22.41
N ARG A 153 -11.73 -14.67 21.33
CA ARG A 153 -10.66 -13.96 20.63
C ARG A 153 -10.58 -12.53 21.19
N PRO A 154 -9.40 -12.03 21.55
CA PRO A 154 -9.20 -10.58 21.66
C PRO A 154 -9.64 -9.92 20.35
N PRO A 155 -10.21 -8.71 20.38
CA PRO A 155 -10.45 -7.93 19.16
C PRO A 155 -9.26 -8.01 18.19
N ASP A 156 -9.52 -7.98 16.89
CA ASP A 156 -8.50 -8.13 15.85
C ASP A 156 -7.31 -7.16 16.07
N VAL A 157 -7.62 -5.96 16.57
CA VAL A 157 -6.69 -4.88 16.99
C VAL A 157 -5.86 -5.19 18.24
N GLU A 158 -6.22 -6.16 19.05
CA GLU A 158 -5.42 -6.61 20.19
C GLU A 158 -4.51 -7.79 19.81
N SER A 159 -5.00 -8.66 18.93
CA SER A 159 -4.26 -9.87 18.51
C SER A 159 -3.19 -9.61 17.44
N GLY A 160 -3.37 -8.56 16.63
CA GLY A 160 -2.54 -8.33 15.44
C GLY A 160 -2.89 -9.22 14.25
N TRP A 161 -4.05 -9.87 14.31
CA TRP A 161 -4.56 -10.71 13.23
C TRP A 161 -5.92 -10.18 12.78
N LEU A 162 -6.18 -10.19 11.47
CA LEU A 162 -7.46 -9.83 10.86
C LEU A 162 -8.07 -11.06 10.19
N CYS A 163 -9.38 -11.22 10.31
CA CYS A 163 -10.11 -12.31 9.68
C CYS A 163 -11.27 -11.77 8.83
N ASN A 164 -11.48 -12.31 7.62
CA ASN A 164 -12.57 -11.91 6.72
C ASN A 164 -13.85 -12.77 6.88
N GLY A 165 -14.01 -13.48 7.99
CA GLY A 165 -14.98 -14.56 8.07
C GLY A 165 -15.19 -15.20 9.43
N ARG A 166 -15.99 -16.26 9.42
CA ARG A 166 -16.12 -17.21 10.52
C ARG A 166 -15.28 -18.44 10.24
N ARG A 167 -14.48 -18.85 11.24
CA ARG A 167 -13.65 -20.07 11.18
C ARG A 167 -14.47 -21.36 11.17
N SER A 168 -13.81 -22.45 10.79
CA SER A 168 -14.35 -23.80 10.98
C SER A 168 -14.60 -24.09 12.46
N SER A 169 -15.54 -25.00 12.73
CA SER A 169 -15.87 -25.42 14.10
C SER A 169 -14.86 -26.38 14.74
N ASP A 170 -13.73 -26.68 14.09
CA ASP A 170 -12.70 -27.63 14.58
C ASP A 170 -12.12 -27.25 15.95
N HIS A 171 -12.23 -25.98 16.33
CA HIS A 171 -11.72 -25.45 17.61
C HIS A 171 -12.82 -24.90 18.52
N ASP A 172 -14.09 -25.10 18.16
CA ASP A 172 -15.23 -24.74 19.02
C ASP A 172 -15.19 -25.58 20.31
N SER A 173 -15.59 -24.98 21.43
CA SER A 173 -15.59 -25.69 22.72
C SER A 173 -16.57 -26.85 22.69
N ILE A 174 -16.06 -28.08 22.69
CA ILE A 174 -16.87 -29.29 22.72
C ILE A 174 -17.52 -29.40 24.11
N GLN A 175 -18.84 -29.27 24.20
CA GLN A 175 -19.53 -29.78 25.38
C GLN A 175 -19.44 -31.31 25.33
N ALA A 176 -18.94 -31.92 26.42
CA ALA A 176 -18.56 -33.34 26.50
C ALA A 176 -19.66 -34.36 26.12
N MET A 177 -20.90 -33.92 25.89
CA MET A 177 -22.08 -34.75 25.56
C MET A 177 -22.64 -34.49 24.15
N ARG A 178 -22.02 -33.63 23.34
CA ARG A 178 -22.40 -33.41 21.92
C ARG A 178 -21.16 -33.38 21.05
N VAL A 179 -21.11 -34.26 20.05
CA VAL A 179 -20.17 -34.12 18.94
C VAL A 179 -20.78 -33.05 18.02
N PRO A 180 -20.19 -31.84 17.91
CA PRO A 180 -20.70 -30.83 17.00
C PRO A 180 -20.52 -31.33 15.56
N GLU A 181 -21.52 -31.11 14.70
CA GLU A 181 -21.34 -31.32 13.26
C GLU A 181 -20.28 -30.34 12.74
N TYR A 182 -19.40 -30.81 11.84
CA TYR A 182 -18.38 -29.96 11.25
C TYR A 182 -19.03 -28.82 10.47
N ARG A 183 -18.66 -27.59 10.81
CA ARG A 183 -19.01 -26.39 10.08
C ARG A 183 -17.77 -25.88 9.35
N PRO A 184 -17.79 -25.74 8.01
CA PRO A 184 -16.68 -25.19 7.24
C PRO A 184 -16.48 -23.69 7.56
N PRO A 185 -15.29 -23.14 7.27
CA PRO A 185 -15.08 -21.70 7.36
C PRO A 185 -15.93 -20.98 6.30
N VAL A 186 -16.40 -19.78 6.63
CA VAL A 186 -17.26 -18.96 5.78
C VAL A 186 -16.70 -17.56 5.72
N GLU A 187 -16.53 -17.04 4.52
CA GLU A 187 -16.18 -15.64 4.25
C GLU A 187 -17.44 -14.77 4.35
N TYR A 188 -17.35 -13.64 5.02
CA TYR A 188 -18.45 -12.70 5.13
C TYR A 188 -18.71 -12.00 3.79
N GLY A 189 -19.98 -11.80 3.45
CA GLY A 189 -20.37 -11.24 2.15
C GLY A 189 -20.07 -12.14 0.94
N SER A 190 -19.67 -13.40 1.16
CA SER A 190 -19.45 -14.36 0.07
C SER A 190 -20.73 -14.64 -0.72
N ARG A 191 -20.57 -14.93 -2.02
CA ARG A 191 -21.67 -15.28 -2.93
C ARG A 191 -21.79 -16.80 -3.06
N GLU A 192 -21.22 -17.36 -4.12
CA GLU A 192 -21.33 -18.79 -4.47
C GLU A 192 -20.29 -19.68 -3.77
N HIS A 193 -19.21 -19.10 -3.25
CA HIS A 193 -18.12 -19.81 -2.58
C HIS A 193 -17.46 -18.90 -1.55
N SER A 194 -16.84 -19.50 -0.52
CA SER A 194 -16.11 -18.77 0.52
C SER A 194 -14.60 -18.94 0.35
N ILE A 195 -13.87 -17.83 0.40
CA ILE A 195 -12.41 -17.80 0.52
C ILE A 195 -12.05 -17.19 1.88
N PHE A 196 -11.69 -18.05 2.82
CA PHE A 196 -11.41 -17.63 4.19
C PHE A 196 -9.91 -17.33 4.38
N LEU A 197 -9.61 -16.18 4.99
CA LEU A 197 -8.27 -15.70 5.26
C LEU A 197 -8.12 -15.20 6.69
N ASP A 198 -6.97 -15.55 7.28
CA ASP A 198 -6.41 -14.86 8.44
C ASP A 198 -5.12 -14.18 8.05
N VAL A 199 -5.04 -12.89 8.35
CA VAL A 199 -3.92 -12.04 7.97
C VAL A 199 -3.25 -11.53 9.24
N GLU A 200 -1.99 -11.92 9.44
CA GLU A 200 -1.15 -11.26 10.45
C GLU A 200 -0.87 -9.84 9.98
N MET A 201 -1.36 -8.84 10.70
CA MET A 201 -1.12 -7.42 10.43
C MET A 201 0.13 -6.94 11.17
N TRP A 202 0.36 -7.44 12.37
CA TRP A 202 1.58 -7.22 13.15
C TRP A 202 1.77 -8.31 14.20
N LYS A 203 2.99 -8.36 14.74
CA LYS A 203 3.33 -9.19 15.89
C LYS A 203 4.10 -8.38 16.93
N LYS A 204 3.99 -8.81 18.17
CA LYS A 204 4.80 -8.29 19.28
C LYS A 204 6.14 -9.00 19.29
N GLU A 205 7.22 -8.25 19.33
CA GLU A 205 8.57 -8.74 19.50
C GLU A 205 9.13 -8.18 20.82
N ILE A 206 9.94 -8.98 21.51
CA ILE A 206 10.60 -8.56 22.75
C ILE A 206 12.06 -8.26 22.41
N GLY A 207 12.46 -7.01 22.58
CA GLY A 207 13.82 -6.54 22.41
C GLY A 207 14.79 -7.11 23.45
N LYS A 208 16.09 -6.93 23.22
CA LYS A 208 17.15 -7.42 24.14
C LYS A 208 17.05 -6.83 25.55
N GLY A 209 16.41 -5.66 25.69
CA GLY A 209 16.15 -4.99 26.97
C GLY A 209 14.85 -5.42 27.66
N GLY A 210 14.10 -6.37 27.11
CA GLY A 210 12.77 -6.76 27.61
C GLY A 210 11.64 -5.82 27.22
N GLU A 211 11.94 -4.79 26.43
CA GLU A 211 10.97 -3.87 25.85
C GLU A 211 10.16 -4.55 24.73
N GLU A 212 8.86 -4.33 24.70
CA GLU A 212 7.97 -4.87 23.69
C GLU A 212 7.84 -3.88 22.54
N HIS A 213 8.12 -4.31 21.31
CA HIS A 213 7.92 -3.52 20.10
C HIS A 213 6.98 -4.23 19.12
N ILE A 214 6.24 -3.44 18.35
CA ILE A 214 5.37 -3.96 17.30
C ILE A 214 6.18 -4.05 16.02
N ARG A 215 6.18 -5.24 15.41
CA ARG A 215 6.66 -5.44 14.05
C ARG A 215 5.48 -5.59 13.11
N TRP A 216 5.36 -4.65 12.19
CA TRP A 216 4.32 -4.64 11.17
C TRP A 216 4.62 -5.67 10.09
N SER A 217 3.56 -6.26 9.55
CA SER A 217 3.63 -7.18 8.43
C SER A 217 3.72 -6.42 7.10
N CYS A 218 4.31 -7.05 6.09
CA CYS A 218 4.33 -6.55 4.72
C CYS A 218 2.91 -6.26 4.17
N PRO A 219 1.89 -7.15 4.27
CA PRO A 219 0.55 -6.83 3.78
C PRO A 219 -0.10 -5.64 4.50
N PHE A 220 0.21 -5.42 5.78
CA PHE A 220 -0.31 -4.23 6.47
C PHE A 220 0.37 -2.94 6.00
N LEU A 221 1.70 -2.93 5.88
CA LEU A 221 2.42 -1.77 5.33
C LEU A 221 2.03 -1.49 3.87
N ALA A 222 1.82 -2.54 3.07
CA ALA A 222 1.30 -2.43 1.72
C ALA A 222 -0.13 -1.85 1.69
N ALA A 223 -1.00 -2.17 2.65
CA ALA A 223 -2.32 -1.53 2.75
C ALA A 223 -2.19 -0.03 3.07
N VAL A 224 -1.31 0.36 4.00
CA VAL A 224 -1.00 1.77 4.27
C VAL A 224 -0.47 2.47 3.02
N TRP A 225 0.44 1.81 2.28
CA TRP A 225 0.97 2.29 1.01
C TRP A 225 -0.13 2.59 -0.01
N GLN A 226 -1.08 1.68 -0.19
CA GLN A 226 -2.21 1.92 -1.12
C GLN A 226 -3.08 3.10 -0.67
N LEU A 227 -3.32 3.27 0.64
CA LEU A 227 -4.04 4.43 1.16
C LEU A 227 -3.29 5.75 0.94
N LEU A 228 -1.95 5.75 1.04
CA LEU A 228 -1.13 6.91 0.70
C LEU A 228 -1.23 7.26 -0.78
N ARG A 229 -1.07 6.29 -1.68
CA ARG A 229 -1.21 6.47 -3.14
C ARG A 229 -2.59 6.95 -3.55
N LEU A 230 -3.63 6.57 -2.81
CA LEU A 230 -4.99 7.03 -3.06
C LEU A 230 -5.33 8.33 -2.32
N GLY A 231 -4.39 8.90 -1.55
CA GLY A 231 -4.58 10.14 -0.81
C GLY A 231 -5.69 10.05 0.25
N MET A 232 -5.88 8.88 0.86
CA MET A 232 -6.98 8.59 1.78
C MET A 232 -6.65 8.83 3.26
N ILE A 233 -5.38 9.09 3.59
CA ILE A 233 -4.92 9.32 4.96
C ILE A 233 -4.76 10.83 5.21
N ARG A 234 -5.25 11.30 6.36
CA ARG A 234 -4.99 12.64 6.88
C ARG A 234 -4.41 12.57 8.28
N TYR A 235 -3.54 13.52 8.60
CA TYR A 235 -3.09 13.78 9.96
C TYR A 235 -3.46 15.20 10.33
N LYS A 236 -4.37 15.36 11.30
CA LYS A 236 -4.94 16.67 11.69
C LYS A 236 -5.47 17.46 10.49
N GLY A 237 -6.20 16.79 9.60
CA GLY A 237 -6.78 17.39 8.39
C GLY A 237 -5.80 17.64 7.24
N GLU A 238 -4.49 17.46 7.44
CA GLU A 238 -3.48 17.69 6.41
C GLU A 238 -3.01 16.40 5.72
N GLU A 239 -2.43 16.57 4.53
CA GLU A 239 -1.76 15.49 3.79
C GLU A 239 -0.61 14.91 4.62
N VAL A 240 -0.58 13.58 4.75
CA VAL A 240 0.47 12.88 5.52
C VAL A 240 1.80 12.81 4.77
N VAL A 241 1.75 12.75 3.43
CA VAL A 241 2.93 12.58 2.59
C VAL A 241 3.06 13.80 1.69
N GLN A 242 4.19 14.50 1.85
CA GLN A 242 4.61 15.56 0.95
C GLN A 242 5.92 15.10 0.28
N PRO A 243 5.89 14.73 -1.02
CA PRO A 243 7.09 14.25 -1.71
C PRO A 243 8.25 15.26 -1.62
N TYR A 244 9.41 14.81 -1.16
CA TYR A 244 10.63 15.59 -1.18
C TYR A 244 11.13 15.73 -2.61
N LYS A 245 11.29 16.97 -3.09
CA LYS A 245 11.71 17.22 -4.47
C LYS A 245 13.22 17.05 -4.61
N TRP A 246 13.64 15.96 -5.23
CA TRP A 246 15.04 15.70 -5.53
C TRP A 246 15.61 16.77 -6.47
N GLN A 247 16.72 17.40 -6.08
CA GLN A 247 17.43 18.39 -6.91
C GLN A 247 18.69 17.79 -7.53
N PRO A 248 19.10 18.26 -8.73
CA PRO A 248 20.41 17.94 -9.26
C PRO A 248 21.53 18.33 -8.27
N GLY A 249 22.34 17.36 -7.86
CA GLY A 249 23.42 17.54 -6.89
C GLY A 249 23.07 17.16 -5.45
N ASP A 250 21.82 16.78 -5.17
CA ASP A 250 21.48 16.13 -3.91
C ASP A 250 22.26 14.81 -3.77
N ILE A 251 22.66 14.49 -2.55
CA ILE A 251 23.42 13.27 -2.21
C ILE A 251 22.48 12.34 -1.45
N TRP A 252 22.46 11.06 -1.82
CA TRP A 252 21.69 10.05 -1.09
C TRP A 252 22.21 9.93 0.34
N PRO A 253 21.33 9.88 1.35
CA PRO A 253 21.76 9.64 2.72
C PRO A 253 22.47 8.29 2.84
N GLU A 254 23.43 8.19 3.74
CA GLU A 254 24.17 6.93 4.02
C GLU A 254 23.25 5.88 4.65
N GLN A 255 22.10 6.31 5.16
CA GLN A 255 21.29 5.58 6.11
C GLN A 255 19.81 5.68 5.73
N TRP A 256 19.11 4.54 5.64
CA TRP A 256 17.71 4.51 5.20
C TRP A 256 16.83 5.48 5.98
N TRP A 257 16.92 5.52 7.31
CA TRP A 257 16.06 6.33 8.19
C TRP A 257 16.22 7.83 8.01
N GLU A 258 17.31 8.29 7.40
CA GLU A 258 17.53 9.69 7.04
C GLU A 258 16.85 10.07 5.72
N MET A 259 16.51 9.08 4.89
CA MET A 259 15.84 9.28 3.62
C MET A 259 14.37 9.71 3.82
N PRO A 260 13.87 10.71 3.05
CA PRO A 260 12.45 11.03 3.02
C PRO A 260 11.57 9.82 2.67
N SER A 261 10.37 9.75 3.24
CA SER A 261 9.42 8.65 2.98
C SER A 261 9.04 8.54 1.50
N VAL A 262 8.88 9.69 0.84
CA VAL A 262 8.64 9.79 -0.61
C VAL A 262 9.56 10.84 -1.20
N VAL A 263 10.33 10.45 -2.22
CA VAL A 263 11.20 11.32 -3.00
C VAL A 263 10.62 11.46 -4.40
N GLN A 264 10.38 12.68 -4.84
CA GLN A 264 10.00 13.01 -6.21
C GLN A 264 11.28 13.13 -7.05
N LEU A 265 11.53 12.13 -7.89
CA LEU A 265 12.70 12.06 -8.78
C LEU A 265 12.51 12.92 -10.04
N ASN A 266 11.29 12.95 -10.57
CA ASN A 266 10.96 13.70 -11.77
C ASN A 266 10.30 15.04 -11.39
N PRO A 267 10.91 16.21 -11.66
CA PRO A 267 10.32 17.51 -11.38
C PRO A 267 8.98 17.77 -12.09
N HIS A 268 8.72 17.05 -13.20
CA HIS A 268 7.50 17.13 -13.99
C HIS A 268 6.49 16.03 -13.67
N ALA A 269 6.72 15.26 -12.61
CA ALA A 269 5.79 14.24 -12.15
C ALA A 269 4.37 14.80 -11.98
N LYS A 270 3.38 14.06 -12.49
CA LYS A 270 1.98 14.30 -12.13
C LYS A 270 1.80 13.97 -10.63
N PRO A 271 0.77 14.51 -9.94
CA PRO A 271 0.63 14.35 -8.50
C PRO A 271 0.79 12.91 -8.00
N PHE A 272 1.42 12.77 -6.83
CA PHE A 272 1.69 11.46 -6.21
C PHE A 272 0.39 10.67 -5.96
N ALA A 273 -0.58 11.31 -5.29
CA ALA A 273 -1.88 10.70 -5.06
C ALA A 273 -2.69 10.57 -6.36
N ALA A 274 -3.49 9.51 -6.48
CA ALA A 274 -4.29 9.23 -7.67
C ALA A 274 -5.70 8.72 -7.35
N TYR A 275 -6.62 8.88 -8.30
CA TYR A 275 -8.00 8.37 -8.17
C TYR A 275 -8.07 6.84 -8.18
N ARG A 276 -7.15 6.20 -8.91
CA ARG A 276 -6.96 4.76 -8.96
C ARG A 276 -5.48 4.42 -9.01
N ALA A 277 -5.14 3.22 -8.57
CA ALA A 277 -3.80 2.71 -8.55
C ALA A 277 -3.72 1.35 -9.23
N VAL A 278 -2.63 1.12 -9.96
CA VAL A 278 -2.25 -0.20 -10.47
C VAL A 278 -0.87 -0.56 -9.94
N SER A 279 -0.68 -1.79 -9.52
CA SER A 279 0.64 -2.33 -9.17
C SER A 279 1.04 -3.46 -10.11
N ILE A 280 2.23 -3.32 -10.71
CA ILE A 280 2.82 -4.32 -11.61
C ILE A 280 3.85 -5.10 -10.80
N LEU A 281 3.51 -6.31 -10.39
CA LEU A 281 4.23 -7.06 -9.36
C LEU A 281 4.60 -8.48 -9.82
N PRO A 282 5.70 -9.07 -9.34
CA PRO A 282 5.99 -10.49 -9.53
C PRO A 282 4.90 -11.42 -8.94
N GLN A 283 4.86 -12.66 -9.42
CA GLN A 283 3.86 -13.65 -9.02
C GLN A 283 3.82 -13.95 -7.51
N GLU A 284 4.95 -13.86 -6.83
CA GLU A 284 5.06 -14.07 -5.38
C GLU A 284 4.20 -13.10 -4.54
N TYR A 285 3.87 -11.90 -5.06
CA TYR A 285 3.06 -10.91 -4.36
C TYR A 285 1.55 -11.20 -4.38
N LEU A 286 1.08 -12.18 -5.17
CA LEU A 286 -0.36 -12.45 -5.32
C LEU A 286 -1.08 -12.66 -3.98
N LYS A 287 -0.44 -13.39 -3.03
CA LYS A 287 -1.02 -13.63 -1.70
C LYS A 287 -1.01 -12.38 -0.84
N ILE A 288 0.03 -11.55 -0.97
CA ILE A 288 0.16 -10.28 -0.25
C ILE A 288 -0.94 -9.33 -0.72
N GLU A 289 -1.12 -9.16 -2.03
CA GLU A 289 -2.15 -8.26 -2.58
C GLU A 289 -3.58 -8.70 -2.24
N ASN A 290 -3.83 -10.01 -2.09
CA ASN A 290 -5.11 -10.49 -1.60
C ASN A 290 -5.33 -10.12 -0.13
N ALA A 291 -4.31 -10.28 0.70
CA ALA A 291 -4.35 -9.85 2.10
C ALA A 291 -4.51 -8.33 2.26
N VAL A 292 -3.86 -7.53 1.39
CA VAL A 292 -4.02 -6.08 1.33
C VAL A 292 -5.47 -5.69 1.12
N ARG A 293 -6.17 -6.34 0.17
CA ARG A 293 -7.60 -6.06 -0.08
C ARG A 293 -8.47 -6.34 1.15
N VAL A 294 -8.26 -7.50 1.78
CA VAL A 294 -8.96 -7.84 3.04
C VAL A 294 -8.73 -6.77 4.11
N ILE A 295 -7.49 -6.33 4.29
CA ILE A 295 -7.17 -5.27 5.26
C ILE A 295 -7.89 -3.96 4.91
N LEU A 296 -7.83 -3.53 3.65
CA LEU A 296 -8.44 -2.27 3.22
C LEU A 296 -9.96 -2.25 3.38
N ASP A 297 -10.63 -3.39 3.20
CA ASP A 297 -12.08 -3.51 3.38
C ASP A 297 -12.50 -3.36 4.86
N HIS A 298 -11.56 -3.51 5.80
CA HIS A 298 -11.78 -3.38 7.25
C HIS A 298 -11.30 -2.04 7.84
N ILE A 299 -10.81 -1.11 7.02
CA ILE A 299 -10.35 0.21 7.49
C ILE A 299 -11.48 1.22 7.37
N ASP A 300 -11.87 1.83 8.50
CA ASP A 300 -12.81 2.94 8.54
C ASP A 300 -12.14 4.26 8.13
N LEU A 301 -12.41 4.65 6.89
CA LEU A 301 -11.88 5.86 6.28
C LEU A 301 -12.70 7.08 6.66
N ASP A 302 -12.04 8.22 6.77
CA ASP A 302 -12.70 9.50 6.99
C ASP A 302 -13.71 9.80 5.85
N PRO A 303 -15.02 9.87 6.13
CA PRO A 303 -16.04 10.06 5.11
C PRO A 303 -15.88 11.39 4.37
N ASP A 304 -15.37 12.44 5.03
CA ASP A 304 -15.15 13.74 4.41
C ASP A 304 -14.04 13.67 3.35
N VAL A 305 -12.99 12.87 3.60
CA VAL A 305 -11.90 12.63 2.64
C VAL A 305 -12.40 11.83 1.44
N VAL A 306 -13.25 10.83 1.68
CA VAL A 306 -13.87 10.03 0.62
C VAL A 306 -14.78 10.91 -0.24
N ASP A 307 -15.67 11.69 0.38
CA ASP A 307 -16.60 12.59 -0.31
C ASP A 307 -15.90 13.65 -1.13
N LEU A 308 -14.85 14.28 -0.56
CA LEU A 308 -14.04 15.24 -1.27
C LEU A 308 -13.42 14.64 -2.54
N THR A 309 -12.92 13.40 -2.45
CA THR A 309 -12.30 12.70 -3.57
C THR A 309 -13.31 12.33 -4.64
N VAL A 310 -14.49 11.83 -4.24
CA VAL A 310 -15.58 11.47 -5.17
C VAL A 310 -16.11 12.71 -5.89
N GLU A 311 -16.38 13.80 -5.16
CA GLU A 311 -16.86 15.04 -5.75
C GLU A 311 -15.83 15.66 -6.70
N ARG A 312 -14.53 15.57 -6.36
CA ARG A 312 -13.47 16.01 -7.26
C ARG A 312 -13.41 15.16 -8.52
N GLY A 313 -13.48 13.83 -8.41
CA GLY A 313 -13.56 12.92 -9.54
C GLY A 313 -14.74 13.25 -10.45
N ARG A 314 -15.92 13.52 -9.88
CA ARG A 314 -17.13 13.94 -10.64
C ARG A 314 -16.90 15.22 -11.45
N ARG A 315 -16.21 16.21 -10.88
CA ARG A 315 -15.83 17.45 -11.60
C ARG A 315 -14.89 17.20 -12.77
N GLU A 316 -14.10 16.13 -12.68
CA GLU A 316 -13.23 15.64 -13.75
C GLU A 316 -13.89 14.55 -14.62
N ARG A 317 -15.22 14.35 -14.49
CA ARG A 317 -16.04 13.37 -15.22
C ARG A 317 -15.65 11.90 -14.97
N LEU A 318 -15.14 11.62 -13.77
CA LEU A 318 -14.79 10.28 -13.31
C LEU A 318 -15.84 9.76 -12.33
N VAL A 319 -16.14 8.45 -12.43
CA VAL A 319 -16.91 7.73 -11.41
C VAL A 319 -15.92 7.05 -10.47
N ILE A 320 -15.81 7.58 -9.25
CA ILE A 320 -14.87 7.05 -8.24
C ILE A 320 -15.64 6.16 -7.26
N PRO A 321 -15.35 4.85 -7.18
CA PRO A 321 -15.94 3.98 -6.18
C PRO A 321 -15.64 4.50 -4.76
N ARG A 322 -16.61 4.46 -3.84
CA ARG A 322 -16.35 4.84 -2.44
C ARG A 322 -15.39 3.84 -1.77
N GLU A 323 -15.62 2.56 -2.02
CA GLU A 323 -14.75 1.45 -1.62
C GLU A 323 -13.36 1.59 -2.24
N VAL A 324 -12.34 1.75 -1.40
CA VAL A 324 -10.95 2.01 -1.82
C VAL A 324 -10.32 0.78 -2.47
N SER A 325 -10.63 -0.43 -2.00
CA SER A 325 -10.15 -1.68 -2.60
C SER A 325 -10.54 -1.82 -4.09
N ARG A 326 -11.69 -1.24 -4.49
CA ARG A 326 -12.15 -1.19 -5.89
C ARG A 326 -11.43 -0.16 -6.76
N ARG A 327 -10.61 0.69 -6.17
CA ARG A 327 -9.73 1.63 -6.89
C ARG A 327 -8.36 1.02 -7.20
N LEU A 328 -8.11 -0.23 -6.75
CA LEU A 328 -6.86 -0.95 -6.92
C LEU A 328 -6.95 -2.00 -8.02
N SER A 329 -5.94 -2.06 -8.87
CA SER A 329 -5.74 -3.08 -9.89
C SER A 329 -4.35 -3.68 -9.79
N HIS A 330 -4.17 -4.93 -10.21
CA HIS A 330 -2.88 -5.61 -10.18
C HIS A 330 -2.57 -6.24 -11.53
N VAL A 331 -1.32 -6.14 -11.96
CA VAL A 331 -0.77 -6.92 -13.06
C VAL A 331 0.30 -7.83 -12.48
N ILE A 332 0.05 -9.13 -12.54
CA ILE A 332 0.96 -10.13 -12.02
C ILE A 332 1.86 -10.62 -13.14
N LEU A 333 3.18 -10.48 -12.95
CA LEU A 333 4.18 -10.90 -13.92
C LEU A 333 4.52 -12.37 -13.74
N ASP A 334 4.52 -13.12 -14.84
CA ASP A 334 4.92 -14.52 -14.85
C ASP A 334 6.45 -14.69 -14.67
N ASP A 335 6.81 -15.73 -13.92
CA ASP A 335 8.20 -16.15 -13.68
C ASP A 335 8.79 -17.00 -14.81
N VAL A 336 8.04 -17.26 -15.88
CA VAL A 336 8.51 -18.11 -16.99
C VAL A 336 9.60 -17.37 -17.79
N ALA A 337 10.84 -17.74 -17.52
CA ALA A 337 12.00 -17.33 -18.31
C ALA A 337 12.21 -18.28 -19.49
N LYS A 338 12.54 -17.73 -20.66
CA LYS A 338 13.01 -18.54 -21.80
C LYS A 338 14.42 -19.03 -21.45
N TYR A 339 14.61 -20.33 -21.28
CA TYR A 339 15.96 -20.89 -21.26
C TYR A 339 16.65 -20.54 -22.57
N ARG A 340 17.79 -19.83 -22.51
CA ARG A 340 18.74 -19.84 -23.62
C ARG A 340 19.35 -21.23 -23.65
N VAL A 341 19.00 -22.02 -24.66
CA VAL A 341 19.73 -23.24 -25.02
C VAL A 341 21.01 -22.78 -25.69
N ASP A 342 21.96 -22.25 -24.92
CA ASP A 342 23.29 -21.99 -25.42
C ASP A 342 24.05 -23.33 -25.37
N MET A 343 24.06 -24.00 -26.53
CA MET A 343 25.10 -24.92 -27.00
C MET A 343 25.55 -26.00 -26.00
N LEU A 344 24.92 -27.18 -26.08
CA LEU A 344 25.67 -28.42 -25.84
C LEU A 344 26.90 -28.36 -26.77
N PRO A 345 28.12 -28.62 -26.27
CA PRO A 345 29.27 -28.70 -27.15
C PRO A 345 29.03 -29.84 -28.16
N ASP A 346 28.93 -29.49 -29.44
CA ASP A 346 29.08 -30.45 -30.52
C ASP A 346 30.44 -31.14 -30.37
N GLY A 347 30.44 -32.43 -30.04
CA GLY A 347 31.64 -33.26 -30.06
C GLY A 347 31.73 -34.28 -28.93
N ALA A 348 31.04 -35.41 -29.10
CA ALA A 348 31.46 -36.71 -28.58
C ALA A 348 31.90 -37.58 -29.76
#